data_AF-B0TRP4-F1
#
_entry.id   AF-B0TRP4-F1
#
_cell.length_a   1.000
_cell.length_b   1.000
_cell.length_c   1.000
_cell.angle_alpha   90.00
_cell.angle_beta   90.00
_cell.angle_gamma   90.00
#
_symmetry.space_group_name_H-M   'P 1'
#
loop_
_entity.id
_entity.type
_entity.pdbx_description
1 polymer ?
#
loop_
_entity_poly.entity_id
_entity_poly.type
_entity_poly.pdbx_seq_one_letter_code
_entity_poly.pdbx_strand_id
1 'polypeptide(L)'
;MWSRVTPSELLLAKLGESDTALLFPKELPNEEAVQKTECSTECGSDYNGDLAQDSLPKTLIILDATWQEARKMLRQSPYLKTAKTFALTDTPDSQFTLRRNQVEGGLCTLECIIELFKQAGMHAEAQVLTSEFNDFCH
;
A
#
# COMPACT_ATOMS: atom_id res chain seq x y z
N MET A 1 4.48 3.01 -17.43
CA MET A 1 5.17 4.02 -16.59
C MET A 1 4.11 4.88 -15.92
N TRP A 2 4.24 5.15 -14.62
CA TRP A 2 3.27 5.98 -13.87
C TRP A 2 3.38 7.46 -14.26
N SER A 3 2.25 8.17 -14.24
CA SER A 3 2.18 9.62 -14.43
C SER A 3 1.13 10.20 -13.50
N ARG A 4 1.47 11.29 -12.83
CA ARG A 4 0.60 11.97 -11.87
C ARG A 4 -0.73 12.44 -12.49
N VAL A 5 -0.69 12.89 -13.73
CA VAL A 5 -1.83 13.56 -14.39
C VAL A 5 -2.28 12.89 -15.69
N THR A 6 -1.47 12.00 -16.24
CA THR A 6 -1.75 11.34 -17.53
C THR A 6 -1.54 9.84 -17.39
N PRO A 7 -2.44 9.12 -16.68
CA PRO A 7 -2.33 7.68 -16.52
C PRO A 7 -2.42 6.96 -17.86
N SER A 8 -1.84 5.77 -17.95
CA SER A 8 -2.04 4.91 -19.11
C SER A 8 -3.48 4.39 -19.16
N GLU A 9 -4.01 4.20 -20.37
CA GLU A 9 -5.35 3.64 -20.57
C GLU A 9 -5.49 2.27 -19.91
N LEU A 10 -4.44 1.44 -19.95
CA LEU A 10 -4.41 0.14 -19.28
C LEU A 10 -4.61 0.24 -17.76
N LEU A 11 -4.00 1.24 -17.12
CA LEU A 11 -4.13 1.45 -15.67
C LEU A 11 -5.55 1.90 -15.32
N LEU A 12 -6.12 2.83 -16.10
CA LEU A 12 -7.50 3.27 -15.91
C LEU A 12 -8.50 2.13 -16.09
N ALA A 13 -8.32 1.32 -17.13
CA ALA A 13 -9.15 0.15 -17.36
C ALA A 13 -9.11 -0.81 -16.17
N LYS A 14 -7.91 -1.11 -15.65
CA LYS A 14 -7.71 -1.97 -14.48
C LYS A 14 -8.35 -1.40 -13.21
N LEU A 15 -8.20 -0.11 -12.95
CA LEU A 15 -8.79 0.55 -11.77
C LEU A 15 -10.33 0.53 -11.78
N GLY A 16 -10.95 0.42 -12.95
CA GLY A 16 -12.41 0.30 -13.09
C GLY A 16 -12.95 -1.12 -12.89
N GLU A 17 -12.09 -2.15 -12.84
CA GLU A 17 -12.52 -3.53 -12.66
C GLU A 17 -13.01 -3.79 -11.23
N SER A 18 -14.06 -4.60 -11.08
CA SER A 18 -14.70 -4.82 -9.78
C SER A 18 -13.82 -5.59 -8.78
N ASP A 19 -12.88 -6.39 -9.28
CA ASP A 19 -11.97 -7.29 -8.58
C ASP A 19 -10.52 -6.76 -8.51
N THR A 20 -10.32 -5.50 -8.88
CA THR A 20 -9.05 -4.78 -8.74
C THR A 20 -9.12 -3.85 -7.54
N ALA A 21 -8.04 -3.81 -6.74
CA ALA A 21 -7.91 -2.89 -5.62
C ALA A 21 -6.51 -2.29 -5.52
N LEU A 22 -6.44 -1.07 -4.98
CA LEU A 22 -5.20 -0.43 -4.56
C LEU A 22 -4.87 -0.88 -3.14
N LEU A 23 -3.66 -1.41 -2.93
CA LEU A 23 -3.18 -1.74 -1.61
C LEU A 23 -2.87 -0.45 -0.84
N PHE A 24 -3.68 -0.12 0.16
CA PHE A 24 -3.53 1.08 0.98
C PHE A 24 -4.20 0.90 2.35
N PRO A 25 -3.60 1.36 3.45
CA PRO A 25 -4.16 1.20 4.80
C PRO A 25 -5.46 2.00 4.96
N LYS A 26 -6.42 1.44 5.72
CA LYS A 26 -7.70 2.10 6.04
C LYS A 26 -7.50 3.33 6.91
N GLU A 27 -6.73 3.18 7.98
CA GLU A 27 -6.37 4.26 8.87
C GLU A 27 -4.97 4.74 8.53
N LEU A 28 -4.88 6.02 8.21
CA LEU A 28 -3.62 6.67 7.95
C LEU A 28 -3.01 7.00 9.32
N PRO A 29 -1.86 6.41 9.73
CA PRO A 29 -1.20 6.82 10.96
C PRO A 29 -1.03 8.35 10.95
N ASN A 30 -1.46 8.99 12.04
CA ASN A 30 -1.58 10.45 12.17
C ASN A 30 -0.28 11.14 11.74
N GLU A 31 -0.42 12.27 11.04
CA GLU A 31 0.70 13.09 10.55
C GLU A 31 1.67 13.56 11.64
N GLU A 32 1.30 13.46 12.92
CA GLU A 32 2.07 13.96 14.06
C GLU A 32 3.40 13.21 14.30
N ALA A 33 3.52 11.94 13.91
CA ALA A 33 4.80 11.21 14.04
C ALA A 33 5.84 11.61 12.96
N VAL A 34 5.44 12.42 11.97
CA VAL A 34 6.27 12.76 10.80
C VAL A 34 6.68 14.24 10.79
N GLN A 35 6.21 15.05 11.74
CA GLN A 35 6.53 16.47 11.79
C GLN A 35 7.94 16.76 12.32
N LYS A 36 8.91 16.78 11.39
CA LYS A 36 9.85 17.90 11.27
C LYS A 36 10.34 17.94 9.82
N THR A 37 9.54 18.58 8.97
CA THR A 37 9.93 19.70 8.06
C THR A 37 8.85 19.81 6.96
N GLU A 38 7.94 20.77 7.17
CA GLU A 38 7.19 21.59 6.20
C GLU A 38 6.42 20.93 5.04
N CYS A 39 5.09 20.96 5.10
CA CYS A 39 4.24 21.96 4.42
C CYS A 39 2.77 21.48 4.50
N SER A 40 1.97 22.32 5.14
CA SER A 40 0.53 22.22 5.41
C SER A 40 -0.30 22.03 4.16
N THR A 41 -1.24 21.08 4.17
CA THR A 41 -2.63 21.22 3.66
C THR A 41 -3.47 20.04 4.15
N GLU A 42 -4.39 20.34 5.07
CA GLU A 42 -5.48 19.47 5.53
C GLU A 42 -6.38 19.07 4.35
N CYS A 43 -6.72 17.78 4.18
CA CYS A 43 -7.77 17.34 3.24
C CYS A 43 -8.30 15.92 3.55
N GLY A 44 -9.47 15.90 4.21
CA GLY A 44 -10.65 15.02 4.03
C GLY A 44 -10.50 13.59 3.48
N SER A 45 -10.94 12.64 4.31
CA SER A 45 -11.15 11.22 4.03
C SER A 45 -12.41 10.99 3.17
N ASP A 46 -12.29 11.05 1.85
CA ASP A 46 -13.34 10.67 0.90
C ASP A 46 -12.86 9.48 0.03
N TYR A 47 -12.69 8.29 0.63
CA TYR A 47 -12.37 7.07 -0.13
C TYR A 47 -13.66 6.31 -0.46
N ASN A 48 -13.89 6.07 -1.75
CA ASN A 48 -15.06 5.34 -2.23
C ASN A 48 -14.86 3.83 -2.13
N GLY A 49 -15.62 3.18 -1.24
CA GLY A 49 -15.93 1.76 -1.27
C GLY A 49 -14.80 0.84 -0.81
N ASP A 50 -14.80 0.50 0.48
CA ASP A 50 -14.06 -0.64 1.01
C ASP A 50 -14.56 -1.93 0.34
N LEU A 51 -13.66 -2.73 -0.22
CA LEU A 51 -13.99 -4.12 -0.51
C LEU A 51 -14.16 -4.85 0.83
N ALA A 52 -15.22 -5.65 0.94
CA ALA A 52 -15.46 -6.46 2.12
C ALA A 52 -14.23 -7.32 2.43
N GLN A 53 -13.82 -7.33 3.69
CA GLN A 53 -12.60 -7.96 4.21
C GLN A 53 -12.49 -9.48 3.90
N ASP A 54 -13.58 -10.13 3.52
CA ASP A 54 -13.66 -11.58 3.42
C ASP A 54 -13.12 -12.16 2.10
N SER A 55 -12.77 -11.33 1.10
CA SER A 55 -12.20 -11.85 -0.15
C SER A 55 -11.03 -11.02 -0.67
N LEU A 56 -9.86 -11.64 -0.77
CA LEU A 56 -8.68 -11.07 -1.41
C LEU A 56 -9.00 -10.69 -2.88
N PRO A 57 -8.72 -9.45 -3.32
CA PRO A 57 -8.90 -9.05 -4.71
C PRO A 57 -8.04 -9.88 -5.65
N LYS A 58 -8.53 -10.14 -6.87
CA LYS A 58 -7.76 -10.89 -7.89
C LYS A 58 -6.58 -10.09 -8.40
N THR A 59 -6.73 -8.77 -8.48
CA THR A 59 -5.68 -7.87 -8.93
C THR A 59 -5.41 -6.84 -7.84
N LEU A 60 -4.16 -6.74 -7.42
CA LEU A 60 -3.69 -5.71 -6.51
C LEU A 60 -2.72 -4.78 -7.20
N ILE A 61 -2.94 -3.48 -7.00
CA ILE A 61 -2.05 -2.42 -7.43
C ILE A 61 -1.28 -1.95 -6.20
N ILE A 62 0.05 -1.94 -6.29
CA ILE A 62 0.93 -1.49 -5.22
C ILE A 62 1.64 -0.22 -5.69
N LEU A 63 1.68 0.80 -4.84
CA LEU A 63 2.49 1.99 -5.05
C LEU A 63 3.87 1.74 -4.43
N ASP A 64 4.85 1.42 -5.25
CA ASP A 64 6.22 1.18 -4.80
C ASP A 64 6.94 2.52 -4.55
N ALA A 65 6.85 2.99 -3.31
CA ALA A 65 7.48 4.22 -2.85
C ALA A 65 7.58 4.20 -1.31
N THR A 66 8.23 5.20 -0.73
CA THR A 66 8.11 5.41 0.72
C THR A 66 6.64 5.72 1.08
N TRP A 67 6.21 5.45 2.32
CA TRP A 67 4.84 5.74 2.76
C TRP A 67 4.39 7.19 2.53
N GLN A 68 5.31 8.14 2.70
CA GLN A 68 5.05 9.56 2.45
C GLN A 68 4.84 9.83 0.97
N GLU A 69 5.68 9.24 0.11
CA GLU A 69 5.57 9.39 -1.34
C GLU A 69 4.35 8.66 -1.89
N ALA A 70 4.02 7.46 -1.40
CA ALA A 70 2.81 6.73 -1.79
C ALA A 70 1.54 7.53 -1.44
N ARG A 71 1.47 8.12 -0.22
CA ARG A 71 0.41 9.07 0.15
C ARG A 71 0.37 10.27 -0.79
N LYS A 72 1.54 10.85 -1.09
CA LYS A 72 1.63 11.98 -2.01
C LYS A 72 1.12 11.60 -3.39
N MET A 73 1.51 10.45 -3.94
CA MET A 73 1.04 9.92 -5.22
C MET A 73 -0.48 9.77 -5.24
N LEU A 74 -1.07 9.15 -4.21
CA LEU A 74 -2.52 8.99 -4.06
C LEU A 74 -3.24 10.34 -4.01
N ARG A 75 -2.77 11.26 -3.15
CA ARG A 75 -3.33 12.61 -3.00
C ARG A 75 -3.27 13.41 -4.30
N GLN A 76 -2.16 13.26 -5.02
CA GLN A 76 -1.82 14.07 -6.18
C GLN A 76 -2.30 13.51 -7.52
N SER A 77 -2.82 12.28 -7.54
CA SER A 77 -3.32 11.59 -8.73
C SER A 77 -4.83 11.38 -8.62
N PRO A 78 -5.66 12.26 -9.22
CA PRO A 78 -7.12 12.20 -9.07
C PRO A 78 -7.72 10.83 -9.42
N TYR A 79 -7.16 10.15 -10.43
CA TYR A 79 -7.62 8.83 -10.87
C TYR A 79 -7.36 7.69 -9.86
N LEU A 80 -6.43 7.86 -8.91
CA LEU A 80 -6.20 6.87 -7.85
C LEU A 80 -7.22 7.02 -6.71
N LYS A 81 -7.83 8.20 -6.55
CA LYS A 81 -8.82 8.45 -5.49
C LYS A 81 -10.14 7.73 -5.74
N THR A 82 -10.41 7.37 -6.99
CA THR A 82 -11.59 6.59 -7.40
C THR A 82 -11.36 5.08 -7.30
N ALA A 83 -10.13 4.65 -6.98
CA ALA A 83 -9.80 3.24 -6.85
C ALA A 83 -10.45 2.66 -5.60
N LYS A 84 -10.93 1.42 -5.69
CA LYS A 84 -11.25 0.62 -4.51
C LYS A 84 -9.96 0.36 -3.74
N THR A 85 -10.02 0.43 -2.42
CA THR A 85 -8.87 0.15 -1.55
C THR A 85 -8.98 -1.23 -0.91
N PHE A 86 -7.83 -1.87 -0.74
CA PHE A 86 -7.67 -3.06 0.07
C PHE A 86 -6.60 -2.78 1.11
N ALA A 87 -6.90 -3.04 2.37
CA ALA A 87 -5.98 -2.85 3.48
C ALA A 87 -5.62 -4.20 4.08
N LEU A 88 -4.32 -4.39 4.35
CA LEU A 88 -3.88 -5.45 5.24
C LEU A 88 -4.28 -5.09 6.67
N THR A 89 -4.82 -6.06 7.40
CA THR A 89 -5.14 -5.95 8.82
C THR A 89 -4.37 -7.00 9.60
N ASP A 90 -4.16 -6.76 10.90
CA ASP A 90 -3.47 -7.70 11.80
C ASP A 90 -2.06 -8.08 11.33
N THR A 91 -1.34 -7.15 10.72
CA THR A 91 0.03 -7.36 10.24
C THR A 91 1.03 -7.21 11.38
N PRO A 92 2.14 -7.98 11.37
CA PRO A 92 3.24 -7.77 12.30
C PRO A 92 3.91 -6.42 12.06
N ASP A 93 4.70 -5.97 13.04
CA ASP A 93 5.59 -4.83 12.86
C ASP A 93 6.62 -5.10 11.77
N SER A 94 6.99 -4.03 11.04
CA SER A 94 7.97 -4.13 9.96
C SER A 94 9.36 -4.44 10.52
N GLN A 95 9.97 -5.51 10.02
CA GLN A 95 11.35 -5.92 10.29
C GLN A 95 12.36 -5.25 9.34
N PHE A 96 11.90 -4.38 8.44
CA PHE A 96 12.74 -3.72 7.44
C PHE A 96 13.59 -2.58 8.03
N THR A 97 14.71 -2.92 8.64
CA THR A 97 15.56 -2.00 9.42
C THR A 97 16.33 -0.96 8.59
N LEU A 98 16.44 -1.12 7.27
CA LEU A 98 17.23 -0.21 6.42
C LEU A 98 16.61 1.19 6.30
N ARG A 99 15.33 1.38 6.67
CA ARG A 99 14.65 2.67 6.62
C ARG A 99 14.70 3.38 7.97
N ARG A 100 15.31 4.58 8.01
CA ARG A 100 15.45 5.39 9.24
C ARG A 100 14.14 5.90 9.84
N ASN A 101 13.11 6.14 9.03
CA ASN A 101 11.82 6.70 9.45
C ASN A 101 10.70 5.67 9.23
N GLN A 102 10.76 4.55 9.96
CA GLN A 102 9.66 3.58 9.97
C GLN A 102 8.43 4.19 10.66
N VAL A 103 7.27 3.93 10.08
CA VAL A 103 5.98 4.29 10.66
C VAL A 103 5.43 3.01 11.27
N GLU A 104 4.80 3.09 12.43
CA GLU A 104 4.13 1.95 13.06
C GLU A 104 3.09 1.35 12.11
N GLY A 105 3.08 0.02 11.97
CA GLY A 105 2.28 -0.69 10.95
C GLY A 105 2.72 -0.45 9.50
N GLY A 106 3.82 0.28 9.26
CA GLY A 106 4.28 0.69 7.95
C GLY A 106 5.19 -0.33 7.26
N LEU A 107 4.64 -1.48 6.88
CA LEU A 107 5.31 -2.51 6.08
C LEU A 107 6.00 -1.95 4.83
N CYS A 108 7.12 -2.54 4.44
CA CYS A 108 7.72 -2.30 3.12
C CYS A 108 6.98 -3.08 2.02
N THR A 109 7.30 -2.79 0.74
CA THR A 109 6.69 -3.44 -0.42
C THR A 109 6.77 -4.96 -0.34
N LEU A 110 7.91 -5.52 0.08
CA LEU A 110 8.11 -6.97 0.14
C LEU A 110 7.33 -7.62 1.29
N GLU A 111 7.29 -6.98 2.46
CA GLU A 111 6.48 -7.45 3.60
C GLU A 111 4.99 -7.44 3.26
N CYS A 112 4.51 -6.40 2.57
CA CYS A 112 3.15 -6.37 2.04
C CYS A 112 2.87 -7.59 1.14
N ILE A 113 3.80 -7.93 0.24
CA ILE A 113 3.65 -9.10 -0.66
C ILE A 113 3.63 -10.41 0.14
N ILE A 114 4.50 -10.55 1.14
CA ILE A 114 4.54 -11.73 2.03
C ILE A 114 3.20 -11.91 2.73
N GLU A 115 2.62 -10.84 3.30
CA GLU A 115 1.32 -10.89 3.96
C GLU A 115 0.19 -11.23 2.98
N LEU A 116 0.23 -10.68 1.76
CA LEU A 116 -0.71 -11.04 0.70
C LEU A 116 -0.64 -12.53 0.33
N PHE A 117 0.56 -13.10 0.25
CA PHE A 117 0.73 -14.53 -0.03
C PHE A 117 0.17 -15.40 1.11
N LYS A 118 0.37 -14.99 2.37
CA LYS A 118 -0.23 -15.69 3.52
C LYS A 118 -1.75 -15.67 3.46
N GLN A 119 -2.36 -14.52 3.17
CA GLN A 119 -3.82 -14.39 3.03
C GLN A 119 -4.36 -15.17 1.82
N ALA A 120 -3.57 -15.30 0.76
CA ALA A 120 -3.90 -16.11 -0.42
C ALA A 120 -3.72 -17.64 -0.20
N GLY A 121 -3.22 -18.08 0.96
CA GLY A 121 -2.89 -19.48 1.23
C GLY A 121 -1.60 -19.98 0.56
N MET A 122 -0.82 -19.08 -0.03
CA MET A 122 0.47 -19.34 -0.69
C MET A 122 1.60 -19.38 0.35
N HIS A 123 1.48 -20.28 1.33
CA HIS A 123 2.37 -20.30 2.49
C HIS A 123 3.81 -20.67 2.15
N ALA A 124 4.03 -21.53 1.15
CA ALA A 124 5.37 -21.93 0.73
C ALA A 124 6.13 -20.76 0.10
N GLU A 125 5.47 -20.02 -0.80
CA GLU A 125 6.00 -18.83 -1.45
C GLU A 125 6.25 -17.70 -0.43
N ALA A 126 5.31 -17.51 0.51
CA ALA A 126 5.48 -16.57 1.61
C ALA A 126 6.71 -16.91 2.46
N GLN A 127 6.93 -18.20 2.75
CA GLN A 127 8.08 -18.65 3.53
C GLN A 127 9.41 -18.41 2.78
N VAL A 128 9.46 -18.71 1.48
CA VAL A 128 10.64 -18.43 0.65
C VAL A 128 10.96 -16.94 0.64
N LEU A 129 9.97 -16.09 0.36
CA LEU A 129 10.16 -14.63 0.37
C LEU A 129 10.55 -14.10 1.76
N THR A 130 10.02 -14.67 2.83
CA THR A 130 10.39 -14.30 4.20
C THR A 130 11.84 -14.63 4.49
N SER A 131 12.34 -15.78 4.02
CA SER A 131 13.75 -16.16 4.17
C SER A 131 14.66 -15.18 3.44
N GLU A 132 14.40 -14.92 2.16
CA GLU A 132 15.19 -14.00 1.33
C GLU A 132 15.15 -12.57 1.90
N PHE A 133 14.01 -12.13 2.42
CA PHE A 133 13.86 -10.83 3.07
C PHE A 133 14.71 -10.73 4.34
N ASN A 134 14.70 -11.76 5.19
CA ASN A 134 15.50 -11.78 6.41
C ASN A 134 17.00 -11.76 6.08
N ASP A 135 17.44 -12.53 5.08
CA ASP A 135 18.82 -12.55 4.60
C ASP A 135 19.25 -11.21 4.00
N PHE A 136 18.32 -10.45 3.41
CA PHE A 136 18.61 -9.11 2.90
C PHE A 136 18.74 -8.05 4.01
N CYS A 137 18.03 -8.21 5.12
CA CYS A 137 18.00 -7.24 6.21
C CYS A 137 19.13 -7.43 7.24
N HIS A 138 19.85 -8.55 7.18
CA HIS A 138 20.93 -8.93 8.10
C HIS A 138 22.29 -9.04 7.39
#